data_AF-A0A2V0P6E1-F1
#
_entry.id   AF-A0A2V0P6E1-F1
#
_cell.length_a   1.000
_cell.length_b   1.000
_cell.length_c   1.000
_cell.angle_alpha   90.00
_cell.angle_beta   90.00
_cell.angle_gamma   90.00
#
_symmetry.space_group_name_H-M   'P 1'
#
loop_
_entity.id
_entity.type
_entity.pdbx_description
1 polymer ?
#
loop_
_entity_poly.entity_id
_entity_poly.type
_entity_poly.pdbx_seq_one_letter_code
_entity_poly.pdbx_strand_id
1 'polypeptide(L)'
;MRSPLASYKAALKARAAYCRGKDTDAAALAALAACAEALRGAHPRLARLTAGWDLGGDAPAERQQQGGPQPGGGQMQQQQQLQQQPMEEEAEEEAAARAPAVAHSFDLALDDPAFLLASALLAAALLREARGEVPAAAAAAAAALAVFPDFVAPRLVAARAELAEAGDGAAMARAERHLAAAVAASEALARLEDGLVVESNKACAREAEAGNEARRALAMLLAQAGRDGEAAAHLRELGFAWRLGRGVLCYPLPSSAAAEATAANGGGGAKGGVRLPLSVLDGGLPAPLLSALQAAFAPEAPFWGEHGYGPRQGYFSYCFPLDNAPRSLLSQLALHLQRLAAPHFPEVAEARYAEWWAHCRRHCSGHQLHFDSDDEGTGGVRNPIISSVAYLESKAAGQTLTGAAAGAGSGCHPSSAGGGVDGSTQCTSSSGGSGSGPSGAAGPAFVGGPTLVTDQRLGGPLAQRGWLAYPATGRVTFFEGSVLHGVIPGRGPSPDPTARRCTLMVAFWRDLLCRTPPEGQLGAAMAMPPVPQQPRPGSGAIGGDGAGGAGPADGASWLSALAPLPDGWDGGGGAAAASAAKPVAPVAVPAVWEPVDEAGSRAAPSYDACFQGF
;
A
#
# COMPACT_ATOMS: atom_id res chain seq x y z
N MET A 1 -12.33 15.77 40.72
CA MET A 1 -11.99 15.56 39.30
C MET A 1 -10.54 15.09 39.23
N ARG A 2 -10.18 14.18 38.31
CA ARG A 2 -8.77 13.82 38.09
C ARG A 2 -8.04 15.03 37.50
N SER A 3 -6.76 15.21 37.82
CA SER A 3 -5.94 16.22 37.14
C SER A 3 -5.80 15.87 35.64
N PRO A 4 -5.60 16.87 34.76
CA PRO A 4 -5.26 16.66 33.34
C PRO A 4 -4.24 15.55 33.12
N LEU A 5 -3.10 15.61 33.81
CA LEU A 5 -2.03 14.62 33.71
C LEU A 5 -2.48 13.21 34.16
N ALA A 6 -3.31 13.11 35.20
CA ALA A 6 -3.82 11.82 35.67
C ALA A 6 -4.78 11.17 34.67
N SER A 7 -5.62 11.97 33.99
CA SER A 7 -6.47 11.50 32.90
C SER A 7 -5.63 11.00 31.72
N TYR A 8 -4.60 11.76 31.32
CA TYR A 8 -3.70 11.37 30.24
C TYR A 8 -2.90 10.09 30.54
N LYS A 9 -2.33 9.97 31.75
CA LYS A 9 -1.63 8.75 32.19
C LYS A 9 -2.54 7.52 32.17
N ALA A 10 -3.81 7.66 32.54
CA ALA A 10 -4.78 6.57 32.46
C ALA A 10 -5.03 6.13 31.00
N ALA A 11 -5.18 7.09 30.08
CA ALA A 11 -5.36 6.79 28.66
C ALA A 11 -4.12 6.10 28.04
N LEU A 12 -2.91 6.57 28.37
CA LEU A 12 -1.67 5.92 27.93
C LEU A 12 -1.54 4.49 28.47
N LYS A 13 -1.98 4.24 29.70
CA LYS A 13 -2.01 2.89 30.29
C LYS A 13 -2.95 1.96 29.51
N ALA A 14 -4.13 2.43 29.14
CA ALA A 14 -5.09 1.66 28.32
C ALA A 14 -4.50 1.35 26.93
N ARG A 15 -3.94 2.36 26.24
CA ARG A 15 -3.24 2.15 24.95
C ARG A 15 -2.10 1.14 25.08
N ALA A 16 -1.28 1.23 26.12
CA ALA A 16 -0.17 0.30 26.33
C ALA A 16 -0.66 -1.12 26.66
N ALA A 17 -1.82 -1.28 27.30
CA ALA A 17 -2.46 -2.57 27.52
C ALA A 17 -2.90 -3.19 26.18
N TYR A 18 -3.56 -2.40 25.33
CA TYR A 18 -3.91 -2.80 23.97
C TYR A 18 -2.68 -3.21 23.14
N CYS A 19 -1.60 -2.40 23.13
CA CYS A 19 -0.37 -2.76 22.40
C CYS A 19 0.30 -4.06 22.88
N ARG A 20 -0.04 -4.56 24.08
CA ARG A 20 0.43 -5.84 24.61
C ARG A 20 -0.60 -6.98 24.48
N GLY A 21 -1.68 -6.76 23.73
CA GLY A 21 -2.78 -7.73 23.59
C GLY A 21 -3.58 -7.98 24.88
N LYS A 22 -3.49 -7.08 25.87
CA LYS A 22 -4.18 -7.23 27.17
C LYS A 22 -5.56 -6.55 27.22
N ASP A 23 -5.92 -5.82 26.19
CA ASP A 23 -7.17 -5.06 26.11
C ASP A 23 -7.55 -4.88 24.62
N THR A 24 -8.74 -4.35 24.37
CA THR A 24 -9.25 -4.02 23.04
C THR A 24 -8.80 -2.64 22.58
N ASP A 25 -8.73 -2.43 21.28
CA ASP A 25 -8.56 -1.12 20.66
C ASP A 25 -9.71 -0.17 21.03
N ALA A 26 -10.95 -0.67 21.07
CA ALA A 26 -12.13 0.08 21.47
C ALA A 26 -12.00 0.66 22.89
N ALA A 27 -11.50 -0.11 23.85
CA ALA A 27 -11.23 0.37 25.20
C ALA A 27 -10.14 1.44 25.23
N ALA A 28 -9.08 1.28 24.44
CA ALA A 28 -8.02 2.28 24.32
C ALA A 28 -8.53 3.59 23.69
N LEU A 29 -9.35 3.52 22.63
CA LEU A 29 -9.99 4.68 22.00
C LEU A 29 -10.94 5.39 22.97
N ALA A 30 -11.78 4.64 23.69
CA ALA A 30 -12.69 5.20 24.68
C ALA A 30 -11.93 5.94 25.80
N ALA A 31 -10.81 5.38 26.26
CA ALA A 31 -9.96 6.04 27.27
C ALA A 31 -9.31 7.34 26.75
N LEU A 32 -8.87 7.36 25.48
CA LEU A 32 -8.33 8.55 24.83
C LEU A 32 -9.40 9.63 24.61
N ALA A 33 -10.60 9.24 24.18
CA ALA A 33 -11.75 10.13 24.03
C ALA A 33 -12.14 10.76 25.38
N ALA A 34 -12.25 9.96 26.44
CA ALA A 34 -12.56 10.46 27.78
C ALA A 34 -11.48 11.41 28.31
N CYS A 35 -10.20 11.17 28.00
CA CYS A 35 -9.11 12.08 28.33
C CYS A 35 -9.25 13.42 27.60
N ALA A 36 -9.52 13.40 26.30
CA ALA A 36 -9.69 14.61 25.50
C ALA A 36 -10.89 15.46 25.98
N GLU A 37 -12.02 14.82 26.29
CA GLU A 37 -13.20 15.51 26.84
C GLU A 37 -12.91 16.13 28.22
N ALA A 38 -12.20 15.43 29.10
CA ALA A 38 -11.79 15.99 30.39
C ALA A 38 -10.89 17.23 30.23
N LEU A 39 -9.98 17.23 29.25
CA LEU A 39 -9.10 18.37 28.96
C LEU A 39 -9.88 19.55 28.34
N ARG A 40 -10.81 19.29 27.41
CA ARG A 40 -11.69 20.31 26.83
C ARG A 40 -12.57 20.97 27.90
N GLY A 41 -13.17 20.17 28.78
CA GLY A 41 -14.01 20.67 29.87
C GLY A 41 -13.26 21.54 30.88
N ALA A 42 -11.97 21.27 31.11
CA ALA A 42 -11.13 22.09 31.96
C ALA A 42 -10.64 23.40 31.29
N HIS A 43 -10.65 23.48 29.94
CA HIS A 43 -10.05 24.58 29.19
C HIS A 43 -10.96 25.06 28.04
N PRO A 44 -11.79 26.11 28.25
CA PRO A 44 -12.73 26.63 27.25
C PRO A 44 -12.10 27.05 25.91
N ARG A 45 -10.83 27.48 25.91
CA ARG A 45 -10.09 27.77 24.68
C ARG A 45 -9.87 26.50 23.85
N LEU A 46 -9.46 25.40 24.49
CA LEU A 46 -9.24 24.11 23.81
C LEU A 46 -10.57 23.56 23.29
N ALA A 47 -11.65 23.66 24.08
CA ALA A 47 -12.98 23.25 23.64
C ALA A 47 -13.42 23.96 22.34
N ARG A 48 -13.12 25.26 22.19
CA ARG A 48 -13.41 26.01 20.96
C ARG A 48 -12.56 25.56 19.78
N LEU A 49 -11.26 25.36 19.98
CA LEU A 49 -10.35 24.93 18.91
C LEU A 49 -10.71 23.55 18.36
N THR A 50 -11.28 22.69 19.21
CA THR A 50 -11.70 21.34 18.83
C THR A 50 -13.22 21.19 18.81
N ALA A 51 -13.98 22.28 18.65
CA ALA A 51 -15.44 22.23 18.58
C ALA A 51 -15.87 21.51 17.29
N GLY A 52 -16.77 20.52 17.39
CA GLY A 52 -17.24 19.72 16.25
C GLY A 52 -16.53 18.38 16.07
N TRP A 53 -15.66 18.00 17.01
CA TRP A 53 -14.82 16.82 16.93
C TRP A 53 -15.27 15.74 17.90
N ASP A 54 -15.95 14.72 17.39
CA ASP A 54 -16.33 13.56 18.17
C ASP A 54 -15.29 12.44 18.04
N LEU A 55 -14.62 12.11 19.16
CA LEU A 55 -13.67 11.01 19.22
C LEU A 55 -14.33 9.66 19.51
N GLY A 56 -15.57 9.66 20.01
CA GLY A 56 -16.33 8.47 20.38
C GLY A 56 -17.33 8.02 19.32
N GLY A 57 -17.75 8.93 18.43
CA GLY A 57 -18.65 8.65 17.33
C GLY A 57 -17.99 7.90 16.18
N ASP A 58 -18.79 7.10 15.47
CA ASP A 58 -18.51 6.72 14.09
C ASP A 58 -18.35 8.00 13.26
N ALA A 59 -17.41 8.00 12.30
CA ALA A 59 -17.10 9.18 11.49
C ALA A 59 -18.39 9.86 11.02
N PRO A 60 -18.53 11.19 11.16
CA PRO A 60 -19.77 11.87 10.81
C PRO A 60 -20.12 11.51 9.36
N ALA A 61 -21.26 10.84 9.17
CA ALA A 61 -21.78 10.52 7.84
C ALA A 61 -21.68 11.78 6.99
N GLU A 62 -20.98 11.69 5.86
CA GLU A 62 -20.72 12.81 4.96
C GLU A 62 -21.98 13.67 4.85
N ARG A 63 -21.89 14.93 5.31
CA ARG A 63 -22.90 15.92 4.96
C ARG A 63 -22.79 16.11 3.45
N GLN A 64 -23.54 15.32 2.68
CA GLN A 64 -23.82 15.59 1.28
C GLN A 64 -24.24 17.06 1.21
N GLN A 65 -23.40 17.88 0.60
CA GLN A 65 -23.74 19.27 0.30
C GLN A 65 -24.94 19.22 -0.64
N GLN A 66 -26.14 19.40 -0.08
CA GLN A 66 -27.33 19.63 -0.89
C GLN A 66 -27.11 20.93 -1.66
N GLY A 67 -26.92 20.80 -2.98
CA GLY A 67 -26.71 21.92 -3.89
C GLY A 67 -27.91 22.85 -3.91
N GLY A 68 -27.80 23.96 -3.19
CA GLY A 68 -28.66 25.14 -3.38
C GLY A 68 -28.13 26.00 -4.55
N PRO A 69 -29.01 26.63 -5.34
CA PRO A 69 -28.60 27.44 -6.49
C PRO A 69 -27.81 28.68 -6.04
N GLN A 70 -26.62 28.87 -6.60
CA GLN A 70 -25.82 30.08 -6.38
C GLN A 70 -26.43 31.29 -7.12
N PRO A 71 -26.58 32.45 -6.46
CA PRO A 71 -26.88 33.71 -7.14
C PRO A 71 -25.62 34.30 -7.80
N GLY A 72 -25.82 34.93 -8.96
CA GLY A 72 -24.79 35.30 -9.92
C GLY A 72 -23.66 36.20 -9.42
N GLY A 73 -22.45 35.85 -9.87
CA GLY A 73 -21.21 36.59 -9.63
C GLY A 73 -21.03 37.74 -10.62
N GLY A 74 -20.80 38.94 -10.08
CA GLY A 74 -20.39 40.10 -10.87
C GLY A 74 -19.63 41.19 -10.10
N GLN A 75 -19.58 41.15 -8.76
CA GLN A 75 -18.98 42.24 -7.97
C GLN A 75 -17.93 41.80 -6.93
N MET A 76 -17.64 40.51 -6.79
CA MET A 76 -16.83 40.00 -5.66
C MET A 76 -15.31 39.98 -5.89
N GLN A 77 -14.83 40.09 -7.14
CA GLN A 77 -13.39 39.98 -7.43
C GLN A 77 -12.58 41.24 -7.11
N GLN A 78 -13.19 42.44 -7.12
CA GLN A 78 -12.46 43.67 -6.83
C GLN A 78 -12.37 43.97 -5.33
N GLN A 79 -13.25 43.37 -4.51
CA GLN A 79 -13.23 43.53 -3.04
C GLN A 79 -12.31 42.50 -2.35
N GLN A 80 -12.02 41.36 -3.00
CA GLN A 80 -11.08 40.36 -2.48
C GLN A 80 -9.60 40.75 -2.63
N GLN A 81 -9.24 41.57 -3.63
CA GLN A 81 -7.84 42.01 -3.80
C GLN A 81 -7.42 43.13 -2.81
N LEU A 82 -8.35 43.91 -2.28
CA LEU A 82 -8.05 44.98 -1.32
C LEU A 82 -8.04 44.51 0.15
N GLN A 83 -8.44 43.27 0.44
CA GLN A 83 -8.43 42.70 1.80
C GLN A 83 -7.23 41.78 2.08
N GLN A 84 -6.36 41.53 1.10
CA GLN A 84 -5.26 40.57 1.24
C GLN A 84 -3.92 41.17 1.70
N GLN A 85 -3.80 42.49 1.85
CA GLN A 85 -2.53 43.14 2.20
C GLN A 85 -2.25 43.43 3.69
N PRO A 86 -3.21 43.45 4.65
CA PRO A 86 -2.86 43.56 6.07
C PRO A 86 -2.60 42.21 6.77
N MET A 87 -2.95 41.08 6.14
CA MET A 87 -2.83 39.75 6.78
C MET A 87 -1.41 39.17 6.73
N GLU A 88 -0.56 39.60 5.79
CA GLU A 88 0.82 39.09 5.70
C GLU A 88 1.73 39.70 6.77
N GLU A 89 1.57 40.99 7.09
CA GLU A 89 2.29 41.64 8.22
C GLU A 89 1.81 41.13 9.60
N GLU A 90 0.50 40.93 9.80
CA GLU A 90 -0.01 40.33 11.05
C GLU A 90 0.41 38.86 11.20
N ALA A 91 0.51 38.10 10.10
CA ALA A 91 0.99 36.72 10.13
C ALA A 91 2.49 36.62 10.40
N GLU A 92 3.30 37.55 9.87
CA GLU A 92 4.74 37.64 10.19
C GLU A 92 4.99 38.11 11.62
N GLU A 93 4.19 39.04 12.14
CA GLU A 93 4.26 39.51 13.54
C GLU A 93 3.80 38.42 14.52
N GLU A 94 2.75 37.65 14.19
CA GLU A 94 2.31 36.49 14.98
C GLU A 94 3.33 35.34 14.91
N ALA A 95 4.01 35.13 13.77
CA ALA A 95 5.08 34.15 13.63
C ALA A 95 6.35 34.56 14.43
N ALA A 96 6.72 35.83 14.42
CA ALA A 96 7.84 36.37 15.20
C ALA A 96 7.57 36.30 16.72
N ALA A 97 6.32 36.50 17.15
CA ALA A 97 5.90 36.32 18.54
C ALA A 97 5.85 34.85 19.00
N ARG A 98 5.71 33.88 18.07
CA ARG A 98 5.67 32.43 18.37
C ARG A 98 7.05 31.79 18.54
N ALA A 99 8.13 32.35 17.97
CA ALA A 99 9.47 31.81 18.09
C ALA A 99 9.94 31.57 19.55
N PRO A 100 9.73 32.50 20.52
CA PRO A 100 10.03 32.23 21.93
C PRO A 100 9.02 31.29 22.62
N ALA A 101 7.78 31.17 22.12
CA ALA A 101 6.79 30.20 22.63
C ALA A 101 7.14 28.75 22.22
N VAL A 102 7.74 28.56 21.05
CA VAL A 102 8.29 27.27 20.60
C VAL A 102 9.46 26.85 21.49
N ALA A 103 10.35 27.77 21.86
CA ALA A 103 11.43 27.49 22.82
C ALA A 103 10.89 27.11 24.22
N HIS A 104 9.79 27.73 24.67
CA HIS A 104 9.16 27.41 25.95
C HIS A 104 8.28 26.15 25.93
N SER A 105 7.86 25.70 24.74
CA SER A 105 6.98 24.54 24.56
C SER A 105 7.70 23.19 24.51
N PHE A 106 9.02 23.19 24.30
CA PHE A 106 9.84 21.96 24.31
C PHE A 106 10.58 21.72 25.63
N ASP A 107 10.48 22.68 26.57
CA ASP A 107 10.66 22.44 28.00
C ASP A 107 9.44 21.70 28.57
N LEU A 108 8.93 20.70 27.81
CA LEU A 108 7.61 20.08 27.86
C LEU A 108 7.12 20.04 29.30
N ALA A 109 6.41 21.09 29.71
CA ALA A 109 5.62 21.04 30.92
C ALA A 109 4.61 19.95 30.61
N LEU A 110 4.88 18.72 31.06
CA LEU A 110 4.02 17.56 30.84
C LEU A 110 2.62 17.78 31.44
N ASP A 111 2.43 18.90 32.12
CA ASP A 111 1.20 19.42 32.68
C ASP A 111 0.46 20.43 31.78
N ASP A 112 1.03 20.88 30.64
CA ASP A 112 0.33 21.76 29.68
C ASP A 112 -0.88 21.03 29.07
N PRO A 113 -2.11 21.49 29.36
CA PRO A 113 -3.32 20.86 28.88
C PRO A 113 -3.43 20.85 27.34
N ALA A 114 -2.85 21.83 26.65
CA ALA A 114 -2.87 21.87 25.18
C ALA A 114 -2.02 20.74 24.59
N PHE A 115 -0.77 20.62 25.05
CA PHE A 115 0.11 19.52 24.64
C PHE A 115 -0.47 18.13 25.00
N LEU A 116 -1.03 17.98 26.20
CA LEU A 116 -1.69 16.73 26.63
C LEU A 116 -2.87 16.36 25.73
N LEU A 117 -3.69 17.35 25.35
CA LEU A 117 -4.83 17.14 24.46
C LEU A 117 -4.36 16.74 23.05
N ALA A 118 -3.40 17.47 22.48
CA ALA A 118 -2.83 17.16 21.18
C ALA A 118 -2.20 15.76 21.15
N SER A 119 -1.50 15.38 22.22
CA SER A 119 -0.90 14.03 22.36
C SER A 119 -1.95 12.91 22.45
N ALA A 120 -3.06 13.14 23.17
CA ALA A 120 -4.16 12.19 23.21
C ALA A 120 -4.84 12.03 21.84
N LEU A 121 -5.02 13.15 21.11
CA LEU A 121 -5.57 13.16 19.76
C LEU A 121 -4.67 12.43 18.76
N LEU A 122 -3.35 12.66 18.80
CA LEU A 122 -2.37 11.92 18.01
C LEU A 122 -2.44 10.41 18.30
N ALA A 123 -2.49 10.03 19.58
CA ALA A 123 -2.58 8.63 19.97
C ALA A 123 -3.86 7.96 19.44
N ALA A 124 -4.98 8.70 19.40
CA ALA A 124 -6.22 8.24 18.78
C ALA A 124 -6.07 8.14 17.26
N ALA A 125 -5.46 9.13 16.61
CA ALA A 125 -5.23 9.13 15.16
C ALA A 125 -4.42 7.90 14.71
N LEU A 126 -3.30 7.60 15.40
CA LEU A 126 -2.46 6.43 15.13
C LEU A 126 -3.21 5.11 15.34
N LEU A 127 -4.11 5.05 16.32
CA LEU A 127 -4.89 3.85 16.59
C LEU A 127 -5.96 3.64 15.51
N ARG A 128 -6.62 4.71 15.07
CA ARG A 128 -7.59 4.67 13.98
C ARG A 128 -6.93 4.34 12.63
N GLU A 129 -5.75 4.90 12.37
CA GLU A 129 -4.94 4.55 11.19
C GLU A 129 -4.59 3.06 11.19
N ALA A 130 -4.17 2.50 12.32
CA ALA A 130 -3.88 1.07 12.45
C ALA A 130 -5.11 0.16 12.22
N ARG A 131 -6.33 0.66 12.47
CA ARG A 131 -7.60 -0.01 12.15
C ARG A 131 -8.05 0.19 10.70
N GLY A 132 -7.31 0.99 9.92
CA GLY A 132 -7.70 1.35 8.55
C GLY A 132 -8.79 2.42 8.46
N GLU A 133 -9.18 3.05 9.59
CA GLU A 133 -10.19 4.12 9.68
C GLU A 133 -9.58 5.47 9.27
N VAL A 134 -9.14 5.55 8.02
CA VAL A 134 -8.36 6.68 7.50
C VAL A 134 -9.04 8.04 7.67
N PRO A 135 -10.36 8.23 7.39
CA PRO A 135 -11.00 9.53 7.58
C PRO A 135 -10.97 9.98 9.05
N ALA A 136 -11.18 9.04 9.97
CA ALA A 136 -11.21 9.33 11.39
C ALA A 136 -9.80 9.58 11.97
N ALA A 137 -8.78 8.94 11.38
CA ALA A 137 -7.37 9.24 11.67
C ALA A 137 -6.97 10.63 11.14
N ALA A 138 -7.33 10.96 9.90
CA ALA A 138 -7.10 12.26 9.26
C ALA A 138 -7.73 13.39 10.09
N ALA A 139 -8.99 13.18 10.48
CA ALA A 139 -9.67 14.04 11.43
C ALA A 139 -8.78 14.15 12.67
N ALA A 140 -8.68 13.14 13.53
CA ALA A 140 -7.97 13.24 14.82
C ALA A 140 -6.59 13.94 14.74
N ALA A 141 -5.81 13.69 13.69
CA ALA A 141 -4.55 14.40 13.41
C ALA A 141 -4.74 15.91 13.18
N ALA A 142 -5.70 16.33 12.37
CA ALA A 142 -6.01 17.75 12.17
C ALA A 142 -6.47 18.47 13.46
N ALA A 143 -7.10 17.80 14.44
CA ALA A 143 -7.41 18.45 15.72
C ALA A 143 -6.18 18.59 16.57
N ALA A 144 -5.29 17.59 16.55
CA ALA A 144 -4.00 17.72 17.23
C ALA A 144 -3.25 18.95 16.68
N LEU A 145 -3.28 19.18 15.37
CA LEU A 145 -2.68 20.36 14.73
C LEU A 145 -3.41 21.66 15.02
N ALA A 146 -4.74 21.65 15.19
CA ALA A 146 -5.48 22.85 15.59
C ALA A 146 -5.13 23.29 17.01
N VAL A 147 -4.79 22.35 17.89
CA VAL A 147 -4.34 22.62 19.26
C VAL A 147 -2.85 22.97 19.31
N PHE A 148 -2.04 22.26 18.53
CA PHE A 148 -0.59 22.38 18.50
C PHE A 148 -0.06 22.34 17.06
N PRO A 149 0.04 23.50 16.37
CA PRO A 149 0.37 23.54 14.94
C PRO A 149 1.74 22.97 14.56
N ASP A 150 2.74 23.10 15.43
CA ASP A 150 4.12 22.66 15.15
C ASP A 150 4.38 21.20 15.52
N PHE A 151 3.32 20.42 15.76
CA PHE A 151 3.45 19.00 16.11
C PHE A 151 3.84 18.19 14.87
N VAL A 152 5.01 17.55 14.87
CA VAL A 152 5.57 16.85 13.70
C VAL A 152 4.75 15.58 13.40
N ALA A 153 4.54 14.74 14.41
CA ALA A 153 3.89 13.44 14.22
C ALA A 153 2.44 13.52 13.68
N PRO A 154 1.56 14.43 14.15
CA PRO A 154 0.23 14.56 13.55
C PRO A 154 0.26 15.04 12.10
N ARG A 155 1.25 15.84 11.69
CA ARG A 155 1.40 16.22 10.27
C ARG A 155 1.72 15.02 9.40
N LEU A 156 2.60 14.14 9.88
CA LEU A 156 2.90 12.88 9.20
C LEU A 156 1.65 12.00 9.07
N VAL A 157 0.86 11.84 10.15
CA VAL A 157 -0.38 11.05 10.12
C VAL A 157 -1.40 11.68 9.16
N ALA A 158 -1.57 13.00 9.17
CA ALA A 158 -2.44 13.71 8.24
C ALA A 158 -2.00 13.49 6.78
N ALA A 159 -0.69 13.59 6.49
CA ALA A 159 -0.15 13.31 5.17
C ALA A 159 -0.42 11.88 4.70
N ARG A 160 -0.21 10.89 5.58
CA ARG A 160 -0.49 9.48 5.28
C ARG A 160 -1.95 9.23 4.97
N ALA A 161 -2.83 9.86 5.75
CA ALA A 161 -4.26 9.74 5.54
C ALA A 161 -4.69 10.35 4.20
N GLU A 162 -4.18 11.53 3.87
CA GLU A 162 -4.39 12.17 2.56
C GLU A 162 -3.85 11.30 1.41
N LEU A 163 -2.65 10.72 1.52
CA LEU A 163 -2.12 9.79 0.50
C LEU A 163 -2.94 8.51 0.35
N ALA A 164 -3.45 7.98 1.47
CA ALA A 164 -4.28 6.78 1.50
C ALA A 164 -5.66 6.98 0.87
N GLU A 165 -6.11 8.23 0.75
CA GLU A 165 -7.39 8.64 0.18
C GLU A 165 -7.26 9.50 -1.09
N ALA A 166 -6.04 9.75 -1.57
CA ALA A 166 -5.79 10.69 -2.65
C ALA A 166 -6.39 10.19 -3.96
N GLY A 167 -7.66 10.54 -4.24
CA GLY A 167 -8.32 10.31 -5.52
C GLY A 167 -8.01 11.38 -6.57
N ASP A 168 -7.40 12.49 -6.13
CA ASP A 168 -7.07 13.62 -7.00
C ASP A 168 -5.71 14.27 -6.67
N GLY A 169 -5.29 15.19 -7.54
CA GLY A 169 -4.04 15.93 -7.34
C GLY A 169 -4.08 16.94 -6.18
N ALA A 170 -5.27 17.37 -5.74
CA ALA A 170 -5.39 18.33 -4.64
C ALA A 170 -5.08 17.66 -3.29
N ALA A 171 -5.53 16.42 -3.09
CA ALA A 171 -5.17 15.58 -1.96
C ALA A 171 -3.66 15.30 -1.93
N MET A 172 -3.07 14.97 -3.07
CA MET A 172 -1.61 14.80 -3.19
C MET A 172 -0.84 16.07 -2.79
N ALA A 173 -1.31 17.24 -3.23
CA ALA A 173 -0.71 18.52 -2.85
C ALA A 173 -0.89 18.85 -1.36
N ARG A 174 -2.02 18.47 -0.74
CA ARG A 174 -2.22 18.59 0.72
C ARG A 174 -1.25 17.70 1.47
N ALA A 175 -1.11 16.44 1.07
CA ALA A 175 -0.14 15.52 1.65
C ALA A 175 1.29 16.06 1.56
N GLU A 176 1.71 16.56 0.39
CA GLU A 176 3.02 17.19 0.21
C GLU A 176 3.24 18.35 1.19
N ARG A 177 2.26 19.26 1.33
CA ARG A 177 2.35 20.38 2.28
C ARG A 177 2.46 19.91 3.72
N HIS A 178 1.71 18.88 4.12
CA HIS A 178 1.81 18.32 5.47
C HIS A 178 3.20 17.74 5.73
N LEU A 179 3.76 17.00 4.77
CA LEU A 179 5.11 16.44 4.88
C LEU A 179 6.19 17.52 4.94
N ALA A 180 6.13 18.52 4.06
CA ALA A 180 7.08 19.64 4.07
C ALA A 180 7.03 20.42 5.39
N ALA A 181 5.82 20.69 5.91
CA ALA A 181 5.65 21.34 7.22
C ALA A 181 6.17 20.48 8.37
N ALA A 182 6.00 19.15 8.32
CA ALA A 182 6.54 18.24 9.33
C ALA A 182 8.08 18.26 9.33
N VAL A 183 8.70 18.24 8.15
CA VAL A 183 10.15 18.35 7.99
C VAL A 183 10.68 19.67 8.56
N ALA A 184 10.05 20.80 8.19
CA ALA A 184 10.45 22.12 8.69
C ALA A 184 10.32 22.24 10.23
N ALA A 185 9.22 21.74 10.80
CA ALA A 185 9.02 21.71 12.24
C ALA A 185 10.06 20.82 12.97
N SER A 186 10.39 19.67 12.39
CA SER A 186 11.43 18.79 12.93
C SER A 186 12.83 19.42 12.88
N GLU A 187 13.15 20.17 11.83
CA GLU A 187 14.41 20.91 11.74
C GLU A 187 14.47 22.06 12.75
N ALA A 188 13.36 22.75 12.96
CA ALA A 188 13.25 23.77 14.00
C ALA A 188 13.48 23.17 15.39
N LEU A 189 12.88 22.01 15.68
CA LEU A 189 13.10 21.26 16.92
C LEU A 189 14.57 20.86 17.09
N ALA A 190 15.23 20.38 16.04
CA ALA A 190 16.64 19.98 16.09
C ALA A 190 17.61 21.15 16.34
N ARG A 191 17.23 22.38 15.98
CA ARG A 191 18.02 23.60 16.25
C ARG A 191 17.91 24.10 17.69
N LEU A 192 16.94 23.60 18.47
CA LEU A 192 16.80 24.00 19.87
C LEU A 192 17.94 23.38 20.70
N GLU A 193 18.65 24.24 21.44
CA GLU A 193 19.78 23.88 22.30
C GLU A 193 20.83 22.97 21.61
N ASP A 194 21.11 23.25 20.33
CA ASP A 194 22.08 22.49 19.52
C ASP A 194 21.79 20.97 19.49
N GLY A 195 20.51 20.57 19.61
CA GLY A 195 20.06 19.18 19.56
C GLY A 195 20.02 18.45 20.92
N LEU A 196 20.49 19.07 22.00
CA LEU A 196 20.50 18.46 23.35
C LEU A 196 19.11 18.07 23.84
N VAL A 197 18.07 18.80 23.43
CA VAL A 197 16.66 18.50 23.75
C VAL A 197 16.23 17.16 23.15
N VAL A 198 16.64 16.85 21.92
CA VAL A 198 16.26 15.60 21.23
C VAL A 198 16.90 14.40 21.91
N GLU A 199 18.16 14.53 22.36
CA GLU A 199 18.88 13.45 23.04
C GLU A 199 18.37 13.20 24.47
N SER A 200 17.99 14.26 25.18
CA SER A 200 17.58 14.18 26.60
C SER A 200 16.08 13.88 26.79
N ASN A 201 15.22 14.15 25.79
CA ASN A 201 13.77 14.01 25.89
C ASN A 201 13.20 12.97 24.90
N LYS A 202 12.64 11.88 25.43
CA LYS A 202 12.03 10.79 24.63
C LYS A 202 10.87 11.25 23.75
N ALA A 203 10.13 12.30 24.12
CA ALA A 203 9.06 12.82 23.28
C ALA A 203 9.65 13.56 22.05
N CYS A 204 10.65 14.41 22.27
CA CYS A 204 11.36 15.11 21.20
C CYS A 204 12.08 14.13 20.27
N ALA A 205 12.68 13.07 20.80
CA ALA A 205 13.27 11.98 19.99
C ALA A 205 12.24 11.33 19.05
N ARG A 206 11.00 11.09 19.51
CA ARG A 206 9.93 10.53 18.68
C ARG A 206 9.46 11.52 17.62
N GLU A 207 9.39 12.81 17.93
CA GLU A 207 9.06 13.84 16.94
C GLU A 207 10.16 13.97 15.87
N ALA A 208 11.43 13.87 16.25
CA ALA A 208 12.54 13.84 15.31
C ALA A 208 12.50 12.58 14.41
N GLU A 209 12.16 11.42 14.97
CA GLU A 209 11.95 10.19 14.21
C GLU A 209 10.79 10.35 13.20
N ALA A 210 9.67 10.93 13.63
CA ALA A 210 8.55 11.26 12.75
C ALA A 210 8.95 12.27 11.67
N GLY A 211 9.82 13.23 11.98
CA GLY A 211 10.37 14.19 11.01
C GLY A 211 11.22 13.52 9.94
N ASN A 212 12.07 12.55 10.31
CA ASN A 212 12.83 11.73 9.37
C ASN A 212 11.93 10.86 8.49
N GLU A 213 10.87 10.29 9.09
CA GLU A 213 9.87 9.53 8.35
C GLU A 213 9.08 10.40 7.36
N ALA A 214 8.70 11.62 7.76
CA ALA A 214 8.08 12.61 6.87
C ALA A 214 9.03 13.02 5.74
N ARG A 215 10.33 13.20 6.03
CA ARG A 215 11.35 13.50 5.02
C ARG A 215 11.50 12.38 4.00
N ARG A 216 11.49 11.12 4.44
CA ARG A 216 11.50 9.94 3.54
C ARG A 216 10.27 9.92 2.63
N ALA A 217 9.08 10.11 3.19
CA ALA A 217 7.84 10.15 2.43
C ALA A 217 7.79 11.31 1.42
N LEU A 218 8.28 12.49 1.81
CA LEU A 218 8.37 13.65 0.92
C LEU A 218 9.32 13.38 -0.25
N ALA A 219 10.51 12.84 0.03
CA ALA A 219 11.46 12.47 -1.01
C ALA A 219 10.87 11.46 -2.01
N MET A 220 10.14 10.45 -1.52
CA MET A 220 9.41 9.50 -2.38
C MET A 220 8.37 10.19 -3.26
N LEU A 221 7.52 11.04 -2.68
CA LEU A 221 6.48 11.77 -3.41
C LEU A 221 7.07 12.65 -4.52
N LEU A 222 8.14 13.38 -4.20
CA LEU A 222 8.87 14.22 -5.15
C LEU A 222 9.51 13.38 -6.28
N ALA A 223 10.14 12.25 -5.95
CA ALA A 223 10.72 11.35 -6.95
C ALA A 223 9.65 10.76 -7.89
N GLN A 224 8.51 10.34 -7.35
CA GLN A 224 7.38 9.85 -8.15
C GLN A 224 6.79 10.92 -9.09
N ALA A 225 6.81 12.17 -8.65
CA ALA A 225 6.42 13.35 -9.44
C ALA A 225 7.50 13.76 -10.47
N GLY A 226 8.65 13.10 -10.51
CA GLY A 226 9.77 13.44 -11.40
C GLY A 226 10.55 14.69 -10.97
N ARG A 227 10.37 15.14 -9.73
CA ARG A 227 11.08 16.27 -9.10
C ARG A 227 12.36 15.77 -8.40
N ASP A 228 13.20 15.05 -9.15
CA ASP A 228 14.34 14.32 -8.62
C ASP A 228 15.37 15.20 -7.89
N GLY A 229 15.59 16.44 -8.36
CA GLY A 229 16.51 17.38 -7.71
C GLY A 229 16.07 17.81 -6.31
N GLU A 230 14.76 17.98 -6.10
CA GLU A 230 14.20 18.30 -4.78
C GLU A 230 14.22 17.07 -3.86
N ALA A 231 13.87 15.90 -4.40
CA ALA A 231 13.99 14.64 -3.68
C ALA A 231 15.44 14.40 -3.21
N ALA A 232 16.43 14.64 -4.07
CA ALA A 232 17.84 14.44 -3.77
C ALA A 232 18.32 15.26 -2.57
N ALA A 233 17.82 16.50 -2.40
CA ALA A 233 18.15 17.32 -1.23
C ALA A 233 17.72 16.64 0.07
N HIS A 234 16.49 16.13 0.13
CA HIS A 234 15.99 15.40 1.30
C HIS A 234 16.73 14.08 1.54
N LEU A 235 17.10 13.37 0.48
CA LEU A 235 17.84 12.10 0.58
C LEU A 235 19.26 12.30 1.12
N ARG A 236 19.94 13.40 0.72
CA ARG A 236 21.26 13.76 1.25
C ARG A 236 21.20 14.03 2.75
N GLU A 237 20.20 14.77 3.21
CA GLU A 237 20.00 15.04 4.65
C GLU A 237 19.72 13.76 5.45
N LEU A 238 19.13 12.74 4.81
CA LEU A 238 18.94 11.41 5.42
C LEU A 238 20.19 10.52 5.34
N GLY A 239 21.28 11.00 4.74
CA GLY A 239 22.53 10.25 4.58
C GLY A 239 22.55 9.26 3.42
N PHE A 240 21.56 9.28 2.51
CA PHE A 240 21.54 8.39 1.36
C PHE A 240 22.38 8.94 0.21
N ALA A 241 23.26 8.10 -0.32
CA ALA A 241 24.07 8.41 -1.52
C ALA A 241 23.53 7.74 -2.80
N TRP A 242 22.67 6.73 -2.65
CA TRP A 242 22.06 5.96 -3.73
C TRP A 242 20.58 5.76 -3.45
N ARG A 243 19.79 5.64 -4.52
CA ARG A 243 18.34 5.43 -4.47
C ARG A 243 17.88 4.51 -5.59
N LEU A 244 16.63 4.05 -5.51
CA LEU A 244 15.97 3.48 -6.68
C LEU A 244 15.92 4.51 -7.82
N GLY A 245 16.23 4.02 -9.02
CA GLY A 245 16.35 4.86 -10.20
C GLY A 245 15.03 5.48 -10.62
N ARG A 246 15.10 6.56 -11.40
CA ARG A 246 13.94 7.29 -11.89
C ARG A 246 12.95 6.39 -12.64
N GLY A 247 13.46 5.43 -13.43
CA GLY A 247 12.62 4.47 -14.16
C GLY A 247 11.81 3.52 -13.26
N VAL A 248 12.25 3.34 -12.00
CA VAL A 248 11.55 2.55 -10.98
C VAL A 248 10.53 3.42 -10.24
N LEU A 249 10.95 4.58 -9.71
CA LEU A 249 10.08 5.41 -8.86
C LEU A 249 9.06 6.23 -9.68
N CYS A 250 9.46 6.75 -10.83
CA CYS A 250 8.63 7.51 -11.76
C CYS A 250 8.19 6.62 -12.95
N TYR A 251 7.83 5.37 -12.67
CA TYR A 251 7.56 4.35 -13.69
C TYR A 251 6.46 4.79 -14.69
N PRO A 252 6.57 4.45 -15.99
CA PRO A 252 5.58 4.87 -16.97
C PRO A 252 4.19 4.30 -16.64
N LEU A 253 3.19 5.15 -16.50
CA LEU A 253 1.82 4.62 -16.38
C LEU A 253 1.42 4.04 -17.74
N PRO A 254 0.84 2.83 -17.79
CA PRO A 254 0.26 2.29 -19.01
C PRO A 254 -0.82 3.25 -19.50
N SER A 255 -0.49 4.14 -20.43
CA SER A 255 -1.51 4.76 -21.27
C SER A 255 -2.12 3.64 -22.11
N SER A 256 -3.42 3.72 -22.42
CA SER A 256 -4.08 2.65 -23.20
C SER A 256 -3.47 2.43 -24.59
N ALA A 257 -2.49 3.23 -25.02
CA ALA A 257 -1.83 3.15 -26.32
C ALA A 257 -0.35 2.72 -26.28
N ALA A 258 0.36 2.81 -25.14
CA ALA A 258 1.81 2.56 -25.10
C ALA A 258 2.21 1.10 -24.77
N ALA A 259 1.29 0.29 -24.26
CA ALA A 259 1.56 -1.12 -23.93
C ALA A 259 1.87 -1.99 -25.17
N GLU A 260 1.47 -1.55 -26.36
CA GLU A 260 1.69 -2.31 -27.61
C GLU A 260 3.13 -2.16 -28.15
N ALA A 261 3.83 -1.06 -27.86
CA ALA A 261 5.14 -0.78 -28.47
C ALA A 261 6.29 -1.64 -27.90
N THR A 262 6.18 -2.11 -26.65
CA THR A 262 7.25 -2.88 -25.99
C THR A 262 7.21 -4.38 -26.32
N ALA A 263 6.10 -4.87 -26.89
CA ALA A 263 5.95 -6.28 -27.28
C ALA A 263 6.81 -6.67 -28.49
N ALA A 264 7.30 -5.70 -29.28
CA ALA A 264 8.04 -5.93 -30.51
C ALA A 264 9.41 -6.61 -30.32
N ASN A 265 9.96 -6.66 -29.10
CA ASN A 265 11.27 -7.27 -28.82
C ASN A 265 11.21 -8.70 -28.25
N GLY A 266 10.03 -9.28 -28.02
CA GLY A 266 9.87 -10.58 -27.32
C GLY A 266 9.62 -11.81 -28.20
N GLY A 267 9.42 -11.65 -29.52
CA GLY A 267 8.81 -12.71 -30.35
C GLY A 267 9.75 -13.65 -31.12
N GLY A 268 11.08 -13.43 -31.10
CA GLY A 268 12.00 -14.21 -31.90
C GLY A 268 12.70 -15.30 -31.10
N GLY A 269 12.33 -16.57 -31.31
CA GLY A 269 13.05 -17.76 -30.84
C GLY A 269 14.48 -17.88 -31.39
N ALA A 270 15.33 -16.89 -31.10
CA ALA A 270 16.75 -16.98 -31.28
C ALA A 270 17.28 -18.00 -30.27
N LYS A 271 17.71 -19.16 -30.79
CA LYS A 271 18.49 -20.16 -30.05
C LYS A 271 19.75 -19.45 -29.49
N GLY A 272 19.66 -18.93 -28.28
CA GLY A 272 20.71 -18.11 -27.64
C GLY A 272 20.24 -16.86 -26.89
N GLY A 273 18.94 -16.55 -26.86
CA GLY A 273 18.42 -15.43 -26.07
C GLY A 273 18.62 -15.63 -24.56
N VAL A 274 19.03 -14.57 -23.86
CA VAL A 274 19.16 -14.56 -22.39
C VAL A 274 17.78 -14.77 -21.76
N ARG A 275 17.63 -15.83 -20.96
CA ARG A 275 16.42 -16.09 -20.18
C ARG A 275 16.21 -14.95 -19.17
N LEU A 276 15.02 -14.35 -19.18
CA LEU A 276 14.63 -13.36 -18.18
C LEU A 276 14.41 -14.03 -16.81
N PRO A 277 14.70 -13.35 -15.69
CA PRO A 277 14.46 -13.89 -14.35
C PRO A 277 12.98 -13.93 -13.97
N LEU A 278 12.06 -13.53 -14.86
CA LEU A 278 10.62 -13.51 -14.64
C LEU A 278 9.81 -13.89 -15.89
N SER A 279 8.57 -14.31 -15.67
CA SER A 279 7.52 -14.50 -16.69
C SER A 279 6.21 -13.90 -16.19
N VAL A 280 5.51 -13.14 -17.04
CA VAL A 280 4.23 -12.51 -16.71
C VAL A 280 3.15 -13.05 -17.64
N LEU A 281 2.01 -13.46 -17.07
CA LEU A 281 0.91 -14.07 -17.80
C LEU A 281 -0.42 -13.41 -17.44
N ASP A 282 -1.13 -12.88 -18.43
CA ASP A 282 -2.53 -12.48 -18.30
C ASP A 282 -3.46 -13.68 -18.44
N GLY A 283 -4.56 -13.68 -17.67
CA GLY A 283 -5.46 -14.82 -17.60
C GLY A 283 -4.79 -16.07 -17.00
N GLY A 284 -3.77 -15.88 -16.17
CA GLY A 284 -3.04 -16.97 -15.52
C GLY A 284 -3.90 -17.73 -14.50
N LEU A 285 -4.98 -17.13 -14.00
CA LEU A 285 -5.97 -17.78 -13.13
C LEU A 285 -7.26 -18.06 -13.91
N PRO A 286 -7.75 -19.31 -13.98
CA PRO A 286 -9.03 -19.55 -14.62
C PRO A 286 -10.17 -18.98 -13.76
N ALA A 287 -11.25 -18.56 -14.42
CA ALA A 287 -12.28 -17.71 -13.80
C ALA A 287 -12.90 -18.27 -12.50
N PRO A 288 -13.24 -19.58 -12.38
CA PRO A 288 -13.77 -20.13 -11.13
C PRO A 288 -12.78 -20.01 -9.96
N LEU A 289 -11.50 -20.29 -10.21
CA LEU A 289 -10.44 -20.17 -9.20
C LEU A 289 -10.24 -18.71 -8.79
N LEU A 290 -10.16 -17.80 -9.77
CA LEU A 290 -10.04 -16.36 -9.50
C LEU A 290 -11.22 -15.85 -8.65
N SER A 291 -12.46 -16.19 -9.02
CA SER A 291 -13.66 -15.75 -8.31
C SER A 291 -13.69 -16.25 -6.86
N ALA A 292 -13.32 -17.51 -6.62
CA ALA A 292 -13.25 -18.05 -5.26
C ALA A 292 -12.15 -17.38 -4.42
N LEU A 293 -10.98 -17.14 -5.02
CA LEU A 293 -9.88 -16.43 -4.35
C LEU A 293 -10.26 -14.98 -4.04
N GLN A 294 -10.95 -14.28 -4.95
CA GLN A 294 -11.46 -12.93 -4.71
C GLN A 294 -12.44 -12.90 -3.54
N ALA A 295 -13.35 -13.88 -3.44
CA ALA A 295 -14.26 -13.98 -2.31
C ALA A 295 -13.52 -14.26 -0.99
N ALA A 296 -12.53 -15.16 -1.01
CA ALA A 296 -11.76 -15.55 0.19
C ALA A 296 -10.82 -14.44 0.70
N PHE A 297 -10.38 -13.53 -0.17
CA PHE A 297 -9.42 -12.47 0.12
C PHE A 297 -9.93 -11.06 -0.21
N ALA A 298 -11.26 -10.87 -0.31
CA ALA A 298 -11.86 -9.55 -0.42
C ALA A 298 -11.39 -8.66 0.74
N PRO A 299 -11.34 -7.32 0.61
CA PRO A 299 -10.84 -6.45 1.67
C PRO A 299 -11.53 -6.63 3.03
N GLU A 300 -12.80 -7.03 3.03
CA GLU A 300 -13.64 -7.30 4.20
C GLU A 300 -13.63 -8.77 4.65
N ALA A 301 -12.85 -9.62 3.97
CA ALA A 301 -12.81 -11.05 4.26
C ALA A 301 -12.29 -11.29 5.69
N PRO A 302 -12.82 -12.30 6.40
CA PRO A 302 -12.40 -12.61 7.76
C PRO A 302 -10.89 -12.88 7.91
N PHE A 303 -10.23 -13.34 6.83
CA PHE A 303 -8.79 -13.54 6.79
C PHE A 303 -8.02 -12.33 7.34
N TRP A 304 -8.35 -11.10 6.95
CA TRP A 304 -7.58 -9.93 7.39
C TRP A 304 -7.78 -9.63 8.87
N GLY A 305 -9.04 -9.64 9.33
CA GLY A 305 -9.40 -9.35 10.72
C GLY A 305 -8.88 -10.42 11.69
N GLU A 306 -9.04 -11.69 11.35
CA GLU A 306 -8.61 -12.82 12.19
C GLU A 306 -7.08 -12.94 12.31
N HIS A 307 -6.32 -12.42 11.34
CA HIS A 307 -4.85 -12.36 11.40
C HIS A 307 -4.32 -11.02 11.92
N GLY A 308 -5.19 -10.07 12.28
CA GLY A 308 -4.78 -8.72 12.67
C GLY A 308 -3.98 -8.00 11.58
N TYR A 309 -4.25 -8.30 10.31
CA TYR A 309 -3.47 -7.78 9.18
C TYR A 309 -3.45 -6.25 9.18
N GLY A 310 -2.25 -5.67 9.21
CA GLY A 310 -2.04 -4.23 9.28
C GLY A 310 -0.59 -3.87 9.61
N PRO A 311 -0.28 -2.60 9.90
CA PRO A 311 1.08 -2.14 10.15
C PRO A 311 1.78 -2.80 11.35
N ARG A 312 1.01 -3.40 12.26
CA ARG A 312 1.53 -4.07 13.46
C ARG A 312 1.84 -5.55 13.25
N GLN A 313 1.19 -6.16 12.27
CA GLN A 313 1.36 -7.57 12.01
C GLN A 313 2.62 -7.74 11.16
N GLY A 314 3.60 -8.44 11.72
CA GLY A 314 4.80 -8.86 10.99
C GLY A 314 4.46 -9.81 9.85
N TYR A 315 5.47 -10.18 9.06
CA TYR A 315 5.33 -11.19 8.01
C TYR A 315 4.84 -12.52 8.59
N PHE A 316 3.87 -13.12 7.91
CA PHE A 316 3.40 -14.46 8.20
C PHE A 316 3.01 -15.17 6.91
N SER A 317 3.15 -16.48 6.92
CA SER A 317 2.86 -17.33 5.77
C SER A 317 2.53 -18.75 6.23
N TYR A 318 1.92 -19.51 5.34
CA TYR A 318 1.57 -20.90 5.57
C TYR A 318 2.22 -21.80 4.53
N CYS A 319 2.68 -22.99 4.93
CA CYS A 319 3.29 -24.00 4.07
C CYS A 319 2.49 -25.29 4.09
N PHE A 320 2.59 -26.05 2.99
CA PHE A 320 2.19 -27.45 2.95
C PHE A 320 3.05 -28.23 1.94
N PRO A 321 3.26 -29.53 2.17
CA PRO A 321 3.93 -30.40 1.21
C PRO A 321 3.03 -30.64 -0.01
N LEU A 322 3.62 -30.68 -1.22
CA LEU A 322 2.89 -30.82 -2.49
C LEU A 322 2.44 -32.26 -2.77
N ASP A 323 3.16 -33.26 -2.25
CA ASP A 323 2.82 -34.69 -2.36
C ASP A 323 1.66 -35.10 -1.44
N ASN A 324 1.41 -34.33 -0.38
CA ASN A 324 0.30 -34.50 0.54
C ASN A 324 -0.44 -33.17 0.77
N ALA A 325 -0.75 -32.48 -0.32
CA ALA A 325 -1.38 -31.18 -0.26
C ALA A 325 -2.79 -31.27 0.36
N PRO A 326 -3.18 -30.34 1.25
CA PRO A 326 -4.51 -30.31 1.84
C PRO A 326 -5.55 -30.14 0.73
N ARG A 327 -6.78 -30.65 0.90
CA ARG A 327 -7.86 -30.37 -0.07
C ARG A 327 -8.45 -28.99 0.20
N SER A 328 -7.85 -27.96 -0.39
CA SER A 328 -8.24 -26.56 -0.20
C SER A 328 -8.15 -25.78 -1.50
N LEU A 329 -8.71 -24.56 -1.49
CA LEU A 329 -8.57 -23.62 -2.59
C LEU A 329 -7.09 -23.30 -2.90
N LEU A 330 -6.24 -23.25 -1.86
CA LEU A 330 -4.84 -22.85 -1.99
C LEU A 330 -3.92 -23.95 -2.49
N SER A 331 -4.19 -25.22 -2.17
CA SER A 331 -3.46 -26.33 -2.82
C SER A 331 -3.81 -26.44 -4.30
N GLN A 332 -5.08 -26.23 -4.66
CA GLN A 332 -5.50 -26.19 -6.06
C GLN A 332 -4.81 -25.05 -6.82
N LEU A 333 -4.70 -23.88 -6.19
CA LEU A 333 -3.92 -22.77 -6.73
C LEU A 333 -2.45 -23.14 -6.89
N ALA A 334 -1.78 -23.66 -5.85
CA ALA A 334 -0.37 -24.00 -5.90
C ALA A 334 -0.07 -25.02 -7.01
N LEU A 335 -0.87 -26.08 -7.14
CA LEU A 335 -0.72 -27.08 -8.21
C LEU A 335 -0.95 -26.48 -9.60
N HIS A 336 -1.92 -25.57 -9.74
CA HIS A 336 -2.17 -24.84 -10.99
C HIS A 336 -0.98 -23.96 -11.37
N LEU A 337 -0.48 -23.16 -10.42
CA LEU A 337 0.66 -22.28 -10.61
C LEU A 337 1.95 -23.05 -10.93
N GLN A 338 2.19 -24.18 -10.27
CA GLN A 338 3.35 -25.04 -10.56
C GLN A 338 3.33 -25.51 -12.02
N ARG A 339 2.18 -26.02 -12.50
CA ARG A 339 2.03 -26.45 -13.91
C ARG A 339 2.18 -25.30 -14.89
N LEU A 340 1.64 -24.13 -14.55
CA LEU A 340 1.73 -22.94 -15.40
C LEU A 340 3.17 -22.40 -15.47
N ALA A 341 3.94 -22.53 -14.39
CA ALA A 341 5.32 -22.07 -14.32
C ALA A 341 6.31 -23.01 -15.01
N ALA A 342 6.07 -24.33 -15.00
CA ALA A 342 7.02 -25.35 -15.50
C ALA A 342 7.59 -25.09 -16.91
N PRO A 343 6.83 -24.59 -17.91
CA PRO A 343 7.39 -24.25 -19.23
C PRO A 343 8.42 -23.12 -19.21
N HIS A 344 8.35 -22.23 -18.22
CA HIS A 344 9.24 -21.08 -18.04
C HIS A 344 10.33 -21.33 -16.99
N PHE A 345 10.02 -22.18 -16.01
CA PHE A 345 10.85 -22.56 -14.87
C PHE A 345 10.78 -24.07 -14.63
N PRO A 346 11.46 -24.88 -15.45
CA PRO A 346 11.40 -26.34 -15.37
C PRO A 346 11.78 -26.89 -13.99
N GLU A 347 12.66 -26.18 -13.28
CA GLU A 347 13.14 -26.52 -11.95
C GLU A 347 12.00 -26.59 -10.92
N VAL A 348 10.87 -25.89 -11.14
CA VAL A 348 9.71 -25.92 -10.24
C VAL A 348 9.06 -27.31 -10.15
N ALA A 349 9.30 -28.19 -11.12
CA ALA A 349 8.85 -29.57 -11.07
C ALA A 349 9.49 -30.36 -9.92
N GLU A 350 10.62 -29.88 -9.39
CA GLU A 350 11.30 -30.48 -8.23
C GLU A 350 10.78 -29.95 -6.88
N ALA A 351 9.87 -28.98 -6.89
CA ALA A 351 9.34 -28.41 -5.66
C ALA A 351 8.57 -29.47 -4.85
N ARG A 352 8.87 -29.52 -3.55
CA ARG A 352 8.22 -30.41 -2.59
C ARG A 352 7.27 -29.68 -1.66
N TYR A 353 7.43 -28.37 -1.51
CA TYR A 353 6.58 -27.55 -0.65
C TYR A 353 6.09 -26.33 -1.41
N ALA A 354 4.88 -25.91 -1.08
CA ALA A 354 4.37 -24.59 -1.41
C ALA A 354 4.19 -23.80 -0.12
N GLU A 355 4.73 -22.58 -0.11
CA GLU A 355 4.48 -21.57 0.92
C GLU A 355 3.62 -20.47 0.30
N TRP A 356 2.65 -19.94 1.04
CA TRP A 356 1.80 -18.87 0.57
C TRP A 356 1.52 -17.81 1.64
N TRP A 357 1.29 -16.60 1.17
CA TRP A 357 0.86 -15.45 1.97
C TRP A 357 0.05 -14.51 1.08
N ALA A 358 -0.70 -13.59 1.69
CA ALA A 358 -1.56 -12.66 0.96
C ALA A 358 -1.35 -11.22 1.42
N HIS A 359 -1.64 -10.27 0.54
CA HIS A 359 -1.60 -8.85 0.83
C HIS A 359 -2.86 -8.16 0.30
N CYS A 360 -3.40 -7.23 1.09
CA CYS A 360 -4.48 -6.32 0.71
C CYS A 360 -4.03 -4.89 1.05
N ARG A 361 -3.60 -4.15 0.02
CA ARG A 361 -2.85 -2.90 0.20
C ARG A 361 -3.52 -1.73 -0.53
N ARG A 362 -3.35 -0.52 0.01
CA ARG A 362 -3.83 0.73 -0.63
C ARG A 362 -2.94 1.11 -1.81
N HIS A 363 -3.39 2.09 -2.61
CA HIS A 363 -2.65 2.55 -3.77
C HIS A 363 -1.22 3.00 -3.44
N CYS A 364 -1.05 3.86 -2.44
CA CYS A 364 0.25 4.37 -2.01
C CYS A 364 1.12 3.36 -1.24
N SER A 365 0.69 2.10 -1.11
CA SER A 365 1.42 1.08 -0.34
C SER A 365 2.35 0.26 -1.24
N GLY A 366 3.66 0.39 -0.99
CA GLY A 366 4.69 -0.50 -1.53
C GLY A 366 5.01 -1.66 -0.59
N HIS A 367 6.10 -2.36 -0.92
CA HIS A 367 6.71 -3.36 -0.07
C HIS A 367 8.21 -3.45 -0.37
N GLN A 368 9.04 -3.35 0.66
CA GLN A 368 10.51 -3.26 0.60
C GLN A 368 11.10 -4.31 -0.35
N LEU A 369 12.18 -3.95 -1.06
CA LEU A 369 12.90 -4.93 -1.86
C LEU A 369 13.58 -5.93 -0.93
N HIS A 370 13.37 -7.21 -1.19
CA HIS A 370 13.91 -8.29 -0.37
C HIS A 370 14.18 -9.53 -1.22
N PHE A 371 14.81 -10.52 -0.59
CA PHE A 371 14.97 -11.86 -1.11
C PHE A 371 14.06 -12.78 -0.30
N ASP A 372 13.31 -13.64 -0.99
CA ASP A 372 12.58 -14.70 -0.32
C ASP A 372 13.60 -15.67 0.27
N SER A 373 13.66 -15.78 1.59
CA SER A 373 14.65 -16.63 2.25
C SER A 373 14.03 -17.43 3.40
N ASP A 374 14.41 -18.69 3.51
CA ASP A 374 14.05 -19.51 4.66
C ASP A 374 14.83 -19.01 5.88
N ASP A 375 14.14 -18.77 6.98
CA ASP A 375 14.70 -18.32 8.26
C ASP A 375 15.49 -17.00 8.21
N GLU A 376 15.14 -16.12 7.26
CA GLU A 376 15.86 -14.86 7.04
C GLU A 376 17.38 -15.10 6.78
N GLY A 377 17.73 -16.28 6.27
CA GLY A 377 19.12 -16.70 6.01
C GLY A 377 19.85 -17.32 7.21
N THR A 378 19.19 -17.51 8.35
CA THR A 378 19.77 -18.19 9.51
C THR A 378 20.15 -19.64 9.15
N GLY A 379 21.40 -20.02 9.41
CA GLY A 379 21.92 -21.34 9.02
C GLY A 379 22.26 -21.48 7.53
N GLY A 380 22.24 -20.39 6.78
CA GLY A 380 22.55 -20.34 5.35
C GLY A 380 21.35 -19.92 4.52
N VAL A 381 21.61 -19.23 3.41
CA VAL A 381 20.57 -18.69 2.56
C VAL A 381 20.00 -19.80 1.71
N ARG A 382 18.71 -20.07 1.90
CA ARG A 382 17.90 -20.92 1.03
C ARG A 382 16.79 -20.08 0.46
N ASN A 383 16.70 -20.02 -0.86
CA ASN A 383 15.65 -19.32 -1.58
C ASN A 383 14.66 -20.35 -2.16
N PRO A 384 13.41 -19.94 -2.45
CA PRO A 384 12.53 -20.78 -3.23
C PRO A 384 13.10 -20.96 -4.64
N ILE A 385 12.67 -22.02 -5.32
CA ILE A 385 13.01 -22.25 -6.73
C ILE A 385 12.45 -21.08 -7.55
N ILE A 386 11.17 -20.80 -7.36
CA ILE A 386 10.48 -19.63 -7.87
C ILE A 386 9.48 -19.12 -6.85
N SER A 387 9.12 -17.86 -7.00
CA SER A 387 7.97 -17.25 -6.34
C SER A 387 6.99 -16.71 -7.37
N SER A 388 5.76 -16.52 -6.94
CA SER A 388 4.68 -16.01 -7.78
C SER A 388 3.89 -14.91 -7.09
N VAL A 389 3.38 -13.95 -7.88
CA VAL A 389 2.38 -12.98 -7.47
C VAL A 389 1.15 -13.17 -8.35
N ALA A 390 0.03 -13.57 -7.75
CA ALA A 390 -1.27 -13.62 -8.39
C ALA A 390 -2.10 -12.39 -7.99
N TYR A 391 -2.50 -11.60 -8.98
CA TYR A 391 -3.27 -10.37 -8.78
C TYR A 391 -4.77 -10.69 -8.78
N LEU A 392 -5.39 -10.69 -7.60
CA LEU A 392 -6.81 -11.05 -7.45
C LEU A 392 -7.71 -9.86 -7.80
N GLU A 393 -7.34 -8.67 -7.36
CA GLU A 393 -8.09 -7.45 -7.62
C GLU A 393 -7.14 -6.30 -7.94
N SER A 394 -7.45 -5.58 -9.01
CA SER A 394 -6.67 -4.43 -9.46
C SER A 394 -7.51 -3.28 -10.02
N LYS A 395 -8.82 -3.48 -10.27
CA LYS A 395 -9.67 -2.48 -10.93
C LYS A 395 -10.32 -1.54 -9.92
N ALA A 396 -10.47 -0.28 -10.31
CA ALA A 396 -11.37 0.67 -9.65
C ALA A 396 -12.82 0.18 -9.74
N ALA A 397 -13.58 0.31 -8.65
CA ALA A 397 -15.00 -0.03 -8.62
C ALA A 397 -15.75 0.83 -9.66
N GLY A 398 -16.43 0.17 -10.60
CA GLY A 398 -17.24 0.84 -11.63
C GLY A 398 -16.86 0.58 -13.09
N GLN A 399 -15.72 -0.06 -13.37
CA GLN A 399 -15.46 -0.61 -14.72
C GLN A 399 -16.03 -2.03 -14.84
N THR A 400 -17.35 -2.11 -14.99
CA THR A 400 -18.04 -3.38 -15.28
C THR A 400 -17.48 -3.98 -16.57
N LEU A 401 -17.13 -5.27 -16.54
CA LEU A 401 -16.72 -6.04 -17.72
C LEU A 401 -17.87 -6.15 -18.72
N THR A 402 -18.07 -5.17 -19.59
CA THR A 402 -18.95 -5.31 -20.77
C THR A 402 -18.23 -6.05 -21.90
N GLY A 403 -17.64 -7.22 -21.61
CA GLY A 403 -16.76 -7.89 -22.56
C GLY A 403 -16.49 -9.37 -22.30
N ALA A 404 -17.47 -10.12 -21.81
CA ALA A 404 -17.46 -11.58 -21.88
C ALA A 404 -18.90 -12.10 -22.06
N ALA A 405 -19.52 -11.72 -23.18
CA ALA A 405 -20.72 -12.39 -23.67
C ALA A 405 -20.35 -13.23 -24.89
N ALA A 406 -20.58 -14.53 -24.76
CA ALA A 406 -20.50 -15.52 -25.81
C ALA A 406 -21.34 -15.12 -27.04
N GLY A 407 -20.74 -15.21 -28.21
CA GLY A 407 -21.40 -15.00 -29.50
C GLY A 407 -20.88 -16.00 -30.52
N ALA A 408 -21.23 -17.27 -30.36
CA ALA A 408 -21.18 -18.23 -31.45
C ALA A 408 -22.31 -17.87 -32.43
N GLY A 409 -21.96 -17.21 -33.54
CA GLY A 409 -22.89 -16.80 -34.59
C GLY A 409 -22.21 -16.90 -35.95
N SER A 410 -22.39 -18.05 -36.58
CA SER A 410 -22.08 -18.35 -37.97
C SER A 410 -22.74 -17.35 -38.93
N GLY A 411 -22.01 -16.87 -39.93
CA GLY A 411 -22.55 -15.96 -40.96
C GLY A 411 -21.50 -15.53 -41.98
N CYS A 412 -21.31 -16.35 -43.00
CA CYS A 412 -20.52 -16.09 -44.19
C CYS A 412 -21.25 -15.13 -45.17
N HIS A 413 -20.54 -14.12 -45.71
CA HIS A 413 -20.70 -13.62 -47.09
C HIS A 413 -19.60 -12.58 -47.43
N PRO A 414 -18.96 -12.64 -48.62
CA PRO A 414 -18.06 -11.61 -49.10
C PRO A 414 -18.66 -10.78 -50.24
N SER A 415 -18.46 -9.46 -50.20
CA SER A 415 -18.56 -8.50 -51.31
C SER A 415 -18.23 -7.12 -50.70
N SER A 416 -17.56 -6.16 -51.33
CA SER A 416 -17.09 -5.96 -52.69
C SER A 416 -16.04 -4.83 -52.67
N ALA A 417 -15.24 -4.76 -53.72
CA ALA A 417 -14.20 -3.78 -53.96
C ALA A 417 -14.70 -2.36 -54.30
N GLY A 418 -13.77 -1.39 -54.21
CA GLY A 418 -13.85 -0.02 -54.71
C GLY A 418 -13.40 0.97 -53.63
N GLY A 419 -12.50 1.94 -53.82
CA GLY A 419 -11.80 2.47 -54.99
C GLY A 419 -11.41 3.91 -54.68
N GLY A 420 -10.15 4.30 -54.93
CA GLY A 420 -9.65 5.68 -55.10
C GLY A 420 -9.68 6.62 -53.88
N VAL A 421 -9.02 7.78 -53.85
CA VAL A 421 -7.92 8.43 -54.58
C VAL A 421 -7.54 9.64 -53.72
N ASP A 422 -6.25 10.00 -53.73
CA ASP A 422 -5.57 11.28 -53.42
C ASP A 422 -6.25 12.39 -52.61
N GLY A 423 -5.47 12.97 -51.69
CA GLY A 423 -5.83 14.21 -51.01
C GLY A 423 -4.72 14.80 -50.15
N SER A 424 -3.68 15.34 -50.78
CA SER A 424 -2.67 16.21 -50.18
C SER A 424 -3.31 17.35 -49.37
N THR A 425 -2.90 17.57 -48.12
CA THR A 425 -3.17 18.84 -47.42
C THR A 425 -1.94 19.34 -46.68
N GLN A 426 -1.68 20.63 -46.90
CA GLN A 426 -0.51 21.41 -46.54
C GLN A 426 -0.27 21.51 -45.04
N CYS A 427 1.01 21.55 -44.69
CA CYS A 427 1.52 22.11 -43.45
C CYS A 427 1.40 23.64 -43.48
N THR A 428 0.60 24.22 -42.60
CA THR A 428 0.71 25.64 -42.23
C THR A 428 1.05 25.75 -40.76
N SER A 429 2.24 26.29 -40.51
CA SER A 429 2.73 26.75 -39.24
C SER A 429 1.99 28.03 -38.81
N SER A 430 1.40 28.00 -37.61
CA SER A 430 0.99 29.23 -36.92
C SER A 430 1.28 29.12 -35.43
N SER A 431 2.06 30.09 -35.00
CA SER A 431 2.53 30.47 -33.68
C SER A 431 1.44 30.88 -32.68
N GLY A 432 1.73 30.66 -31.39
CA GLY A 432 1.27 31.54 -30.30
C GLY A 432 -0.06 31.18 -29.66
N GLY A 433 -0.07 30.20 -28.76
CA GLY A 433 -1.18 29.95 -27.85
C GLY A 433 -0.65 29.60 -26.46
N SER A 434 -0.90 30.47 -25.49
CA SER A 434 -0.73 30.22 -24.06
C SER A 434 -1.61 29.03 -23.66
N GLY A 435 -1.01 27.85 -23.59
CA GLY A 435 -1.70 26.59 -23.38
C GLY A 435 -2.31 26.51 -21.99
N SER A 436 -3.65 26.57 -21.93
CA SER A 436 -4.42 25.82 -20.95
C SER A 436 -3.90 24.38 -20.95
N GLY A 437 -3.27 23.96 -19.84
CA GLY A 437 -2.63 22.66 -19.72
C GLY A 437 -3.58 21.52 -20.08
N PRO A 438 -3.06 20.40 -20.63
CA PRO A 438 -3.89 19.28 -21.07
C PRO A 438 -4.72 18.75 -19.89
N SER A 439 -6.02 19.02 -19.96
CA SER A 439 -7.00 18.51 -19.01
C SER A 439 -7.07 16.98 -19.11
N GLY A 440 -6.72 16.32 -18.01
CA GLY A 440 -7.17 14.96 -17.68
C GLY A 440 -6.59 13.84 -18.54
N ALA A 441 -5.28 13.61 -18.49
CA ALA A 441 -4.75 12.29 -18.84
C ALA A 441 -5.47 11.25 -17.97
N ALA A 442 -6.16 10.30 -18.60
CA ALA A 442 -6.86 9.22 -17.91
C ALA A 442 -5.90 8.57 -16.90
N GLY A 443 -6.29 8.59 -15.62
CA GLY A 443 -5.49 8.04 -14.54
C GLY A 443 -5.16 6.57 -14.75
N PRO A 444 -4.20 6.03 -13.97
CA PRO A 444 -3.80 4.63 -14.11
C PRO A 444 -5.01 3.71 -13.87
N ALA A 445 -5.20 2.71 -14.71
CA ALA A 445 -6.35 1.80 -14.63
C ALA A 445 -6.28 0.80 -13.46
N PHE A 446 -5.29 0.91 -12.56
CA PHE A 446 -5.06 -0.06 -11.50
C PHE A 446 -4.69 0.56 -10.14
N VAL A 447 -5.00 -0.17 -9.08
CA VAL A 447 -4.63 0.16 -7.69
C VAL A 447 -3.26 -0.42 -7.33
N GLY A 448 -2.43 0.37 -6.66
CA GLY A 448 -1.07 0.02 -6.28
C GLY A 448 -0.05 0.25 -7.40
N GLY A 449 1.23 0.10 -7.12
CA GLY A 449 2.29 0.09 -8.13
C GLY A 449 2.69 -1.33 -8.60
N PRO A 450 3.61 -1.42 -9.57
CA PRO A 450 4.09 -2.68 -10.14
C PRO A 450 4.97 -3.49 -9.17
N THR A 451 5.01 -4.80 -9.38
CA THR A 451 6.08 -5.65 -8.83
C THR A 451 7.36 -5.38 -9.63
N LEU A 452 8.45 -5.07 -8.93
CA LEU A 452 9.80 -4.98 -9.49
C LEU A 452 10.52 -6.30 -9.24
N VAL A 453 11.06 -6.89 -10.30
CA VAL A 453 12.01 -8.01 -10.24
C VAL A 453 13.34 -7.52 -10.82
N THR A 454 14.46 -7.90 -10.23
CA THR A 454 15.80 -7.44 -10.66
C THR A 454 16.71 -8.60 -11.05
N ASP A 455 17.91 -8.30 -11.58
CA ASP A 455 18.97 -9.30 -11.77
C ASP A 455 19.95 -9.38 -10.58
N GLN A 456 19.69 -8.66 -9.49
CA GLN A 456 20.52 -8.73 -8.29
C GLN A 456 20.22 -9.99 -7.48
N ARG A 457 21.30 -10.69 -7.10
CA ARG A 457 21.28 -11.87 -6.23
C ARG A 457 21.86 -11.53 -4.87
N LEU A 458 21.51 -12.30 -3.85
CA LEU A 458 22.01 -12.06 -2.50
C LEU A 458 23.54 -12.15 -2.45
N GLY A 459 24.18 -11.19 -1.80
CA GLY A 459 25.64 -11.06 -1.75
C GLY A 459 26.29 -10.62 -3.07
N GLY A 460 25.52 -10.44 -4.14
CA GLY A 460 25.97 -9.90 -5.41
C GLY A 460 26.04 -8.37 -5.43
N PRO A 461 26.54 -7.78 -6.53
CA PRO A 461 26.50 -6.33 -6.73
C PRO A 461 25.06 -5.82 -6.86
N LEU A 462 24.89 -4.49 -6.77
CA LEU A 462 23.61 -3.85 -7.08
C LEU A 462 23.10 -4.23 -8.48
N ALA A 463 21.78 -4.36 -8.61
CA ALA A 463 21.11 -4.72 -9.85
C ALA A 463 21.48 -3.77 -10.98
N GLN A 464 21.78 -4.34 -12.15
CA GLN A 464 21.99 -3.56 -13.37
C GLN A 464 20.70 -3.42 -14.15
N ARG A 465 19.79 -4.40 -14.03
CA ARG A 465 18.52 -4.43 -14.77
C ARG A 465 17.37 -4.79 -13.86
N GLY A 466 16.23 -4.21 -14.17
CA GLY A 466 14.96 -4.50 -13.53
C GLY A 466 13.85 -4.70 -14.54
N TRP A 467 12.75 -5.28 -14.08
CA TRP A 467 11.55 -5.52 -14.86
C TRP A 467 10.33 -5.25 -13.99
N LEU A 468 9.42 -4.42 -14.49
CA LEU A 468 8.17 -4.07 -13.83
C LEU A 468 7.04 -4.92 -14.40
N ALA A 469 6.37 -5.66 -13.53
CA ALA A 469 5.12 -6.35 -13.80
C ALA A 469 3.96 -5.54 -13.23
N TYR A 470 3.16 -4.93 -14.11
CA TYR A 470 2.02 -4.11 -13.71
C TYR A 470 0.88 -4.97 -13.15
N PRO A 471 0.12 -4.48 -12.15
CA PRO A 471 -1.06 -5.18 -11.66
C PRO A 471 -2.14 -5.30 -12.75
N ALA A 472 -2.75 -6.48 -12.86
CA ALA A 472 -3.97 -6.69 -13.64
C ALA A 472 -4.74 -7.89 -13.07
N THR A 473 -6.06 -7.82 -13.00
CA THR A 473 -6.88 -8.88 -12.39
C THR A 473 -6.72 -10.20 -13.13
N GLY A 474 -6.40 -11.27 -12.40
CA GLY A 474 -6.11 -12.60 -12.94
C GLY A 474 -4.72 -12.75 -13.55
N ARG A 475 -3.88 -11.71 -13.52
CA ARG A 475 -2.46 -11.80 -13.93
C ARG A 475 -1.67 -12.58 -12.91
N VAL A 476 -0.69 -13.35 -13.40
CA VAL A 476 0.30 -14.04 -12.58
C VAL A 476 1.68 -13.62 -13.04
N THR A 477 2.55 -13.28 -12.08
CA THR A 477 3.98 -13.04 -12.33
C THR A 477 4.77 -14.12 -11.61
N PHE A 478 5.60 -14.86 -12.33
CA PHE A 478 6.58 -15.80 -11.80
C PHE A 478 7.97 -15.19 -11.88
N PHE A 479 8.83 -15.46 -10.89
CA PHE A 479 10.23 -15.05 -10.93
C PHE A 479 11.11 -16.01 -10.13
N GLU A 480 12.39 -16.05 -10.44
CA GLU A 480 13.37 -16.85 -9.71
C GLU A 480 13.41 -16.43 -8.24
N GLY A 481 13.31 -17.38 -7.30
CA GLY A 481 13.23 -17.03 -5.87
C GLY A 481 14.50 -16.40 -5.29
N SER A 482 15.62 -16.48 -6.02
CA SER A 482 16.94 -16.03 -5.59
C SER A 482 17.30 -14.60 -6.04
N VAL A 483 16.37 -13.88 -6.68
CA VAL A 483 16.60 -12.49 -7.11
C VAL A 483 15.87 -11.49 -6.21
N LEU A 484 16.45 -10.29 -6.10
CA LEU A 484 15.88 -9.18 -5.34
C LEU A 484 14.61 -8.70 -6.06
N HIS A 485 13.53 -8.58 -5.31
CA HIS A 485 12.24 -8.15 -5.82
C HIS A 485 11.43 -7.40 -4.75
N GLY A 486 10.35 -6.75 -5.15
CA GLY A 486 9.43 -6.11 -4.21
C GLY A 486 8.32 -5.38 -4.96
N VAL A 487 7.61 -4.48 -4.27
CA VAL A 487 6.45 -3.81 -4.85
C VAL A 487 6.60 -2.31 -4.72
N ILE A 488 6.58 -1.60 -5.86
CA ILE A 488 6.66 -0.15 -5.86
C ILE A 488 5.31 0.42 -5.40
N PRO A 489 5.28 1.48 -4.56
CA PRO A 489 4.06 2.21 -4.25
C PRO A 489 3.38 2.72 -5.53
N GLY A 490 2.05 2.74 -5.53
CA GLY A 490 1.30 3.43 -6.58
C GLY A 490 1.70 4.89 -6.63
N ARG A 491 1.97 5.41 -7.84
CA ARG A 491 2.30 6.83 -8.04
C ARG A 491 1.09 7.62 -8.49
N GLY A 492 1.01 8.86 -8.02
CA GLY A 492 -0.07 9.78 -8.33
C GLY A 492 -1.36 9.45 -7.56
N PRO A 493 -2.47 10.09 -7.94
CA PRO A 493 -3.76 9.81 -7.32
C PRO A 493 -4.22 8.37 -7.58
N SER A 494 -4.81 7.75 -6.56
CA SER A 494 -5.51 6.48 -6.70
C SER A 494 -6.66 6.63 -7.68
N PRO A 495 -6.85 5.69 -8.64
CA PRO A 495 -8.03 5.68 -9.48
C PRO A 495 -9.31 5.39 -8.69
N ASP A 496 -9.17 4.79 -7.50
CA ASP A 496 -10.24 4.53 -6.55
C ASP A 496 -9.65 4.49 -5.13
N PRO A 497 -9.90 5.50 -4.28
CA PRO A 497 -9.42 5.55 -2.90
C PRO A 497 -9.91 4.41 -2.00
N THR A 498 -11.06 3.81 -2.35
CA THR A 498 -11.69 2.74 -1.58
C THR A 498 -11.15 1.37 -1.97
N ALA A 499 -10.75 1.20 -3.23
CA ALA A 499 -10.21 -0.05 -3.72
C ALA A 499 -8.85 -0.40 -3.09
N ARG A 500 -8.53 -1.68 -3.15
CA ARG A 500 -7.30 -2.27 -2.64
C ARG A 500 -6.70 -3.16 -3.70
N ARG A 501 -5.37 -3.23 -3.73
CA ARG A 501 -4.64 -4.24 -4.47
C ARG A 501 -4.57 -5.50 -3.61
N CYS A 502 -5.32 -6.52 -3.99
CA CYS A 502 -5.25 -7.84 -3.37
C CYS A 502 -4.35 -8.76 -4.20
N THR A 503 -3.27 -9.23 -3.58
CA THR A 503 -2.33 -10.19 -4.17
C THR A 503 -2.19 -11.42 -3.30
N LEU A 504 -2.03 -12.57 -3.95
CA LEU A 504 -1.72 -13.83 -3.31
C LEU A 504 -0.39 -14.34 -3.85
N MET A 505 0.52 -14.65 -2.94
CA MET A 505 1.87 -15.08 -3.28
C MET A 505 2.01 -16.57 -2.99
N VAL A 506 2.68 -17.29 -3.88
CA VAL A 506 3.04 -18.69 -3.67
C VAL A 506 4.50 -18.89 -4.05
N ALA A 507 5.31 -19.33 -3.10
CA ALA A 507 6.70 -19.72 -3.27
C ALA A 507 6.84 -21.24 -3.30
N PHE A 508 7.66 -21.75 -4.22
CA PHE A 508 7.86 -23.17 -4.44
C PHE A 508 9.25 -23.58 -3.99
N TRP A 509 9.32 -24.48 -3.00
CA TRP A 509 10.56 -24.84 -2.32
C TRP A 509 10.93 -26.29 -2.60
N ARG A 510 12.24 -26.54 -2.80
CA ARG A 510 12.77 -27.91 -2.78
C ARG A 510 12.70 -28.49 -1.38
N ASP A 511 13.14 -27.71 -0.39
CA ASP A 511 13.11 -28.04 1.02
C ASP A 511 12.70 -26.79 1.80
N LEU A 512 11.74 -26.92 2.73
CA LEU A 512 11.25 -25.84 3.59
C LEU A 512 11.01 -26.39 4.99
N LEU A 513 11.45 -25.65 6.00
CA LEU A 513 11.14 -25.98 7.40
C LEU A 513 9.82 -25.34 7.79
N CYS A 514 8.78 -26.15 7.94
CA CYS A 514 7.53 -25.67 8.51
C CYS A 514 7.72 -25.40 10.01
N ARG A 515 7.30 -24.21 10.45
CA ARG A 515 7.52 -23.69 11.80
C ARG A 515 6.24 -23.71 12.63
N THR A 516 6.42 -23.78 13.93
CA THR A 516 5.34 -23.53 14.90
C THR A 516 5.74 -22.29 15.70
N PRO A 517 5.09 -21.14 15.48
CA PRO A 517 5.39 -19.94 16.25
C PRO A 517 4.95 -20.14 17.72
N PRO A 518 5.41 -19.27 18.63
CA PRO A 518 4.86 -19.23 19.99
C PRO A 518 3.33 -19.14 19.98
N GLU A 519 2.70 -19.71 21.00
CA GLU A 519 1.23 -19.74 21.11
C GLU A 519 0.64 -18.32 20.98
N GLY A 520 -0.35 -18.18 20.10
CA GLY A 520 -1.03 -16.92 19.81
C GLY A 520 -0.24 -15.95 18.91
N GLN A 521 0.90 -16.35 18.35
CA GLN A 521 1.66 -15.55 17.39
C GLN A 521 1.55 -16.13 15.98
N LEU A 522 1.62 -15.24 14.98
CA LEU A 522 1.79 -15.62 13.58
C LEU A 522 3.28 -15.52 13.22
N GLY A 523 3.72 -16.35 12.28
CA GLY A 523 5.10 -16.34 11.81
C GLY A 523 5.25 -16.86 10.38
N ALA A 524 6.49 -16.94 9.91
CA ALA A 524 6.82 -17.48 8.59
C ALA A 524 6.69 -19.01 8.54
N ALA A 525 6.29 -19.52 7.38
CA ALA A 525 6.18 -20.93 7.02
C ALA A 525 5.45 -21.78 8.07
N MET A 526 4.30 -21.32 8.57
CA MET A 526 3.49 -22.11 9.50
C MET A 526 2.84 -23.30 8.78
N ALA A 527 2.68 -24.44 9.44
CA ALA A 527 1.88 -25.52 8.85
C ALA A 527 0.45 -25.02 8.53
N MET A 528 -0.01 -25.25 7.30
CA MET A 528 -1.38 -24.91 6.90
C MET A 528 -2.39 -25.64 7.81
N PRO A 529 -3.30 -24.92 8.50
CA PRO A 529 -4.31 -25.57 9.32
C PRO A 529 -5.24 -26.46 8.48
N PRO A 530 -5.82 -27.52 9.07
CA PRO A 530 -6.77 -28.37 8.36
C PRO A 530 -7.98 -27.56 7.93
N VAL A 531 -8.28 -27.58 6.63
CA VAL A 531 -9.46 -26.91 6.06
C VAL A 531 -10.69 -27.79 6.31
N PRO A 532 -11.77 -27.26 6.94
CA PRO A 532 -13.00 -27.98 7.16
C PRO A 532 -13.53 -28.57 5.85
N GLN A 533 -13.77 -29.88 5.82
CA GLN A 533 -14.36 -30.53 4.65
C GLN A 533 -15.87 -30.26 4.69
N GLN A 534 -16.42 -29.69 3.62
CA GLN A 534 -17.87 -29.59 3.49
C GLN A 534 -18.47 -31.01 3.41
N PRO A 535 -19.56 -31.30 4.14
CA PRO A 535 -20.25 -32.57 4.03
C PRO A 535 -20.71 -32.78 2.58
N ARG A 536 -20.39 -33.95 2.01
CA ARG A 536 -20.73 -34.23 0.61
C ARG A 536 -22.25 -34.18 0.44
N PRO A 537 -22.78 -33.38 -0.51
CA PRO A 537 -24.20 -33.42 -0.83
C PRO A 537 -24.55 -34.83 -1.32
N GLY A 538 -25.28 -35.60 -0.51
CA GLY A 538 -25.67 -36.98 -0.81
C GLY A 538 -25.08 -38.07 0.09
N SER A 539 -24.21 -37.75 1.07
CA SER A 539 -23.97 -38.69 2.17
C SER A 539 -25.19 -38.63 3.10
N GLY A 540 -26.26 -39.32 2.72
CA GLY A 540 -27.47 -39.47 3.51
C GLY A 540 -27.17 -40.20 4.82
N ALA A 541 -26.65 -39.46 5.80
CA ALA A 541 -26.71 -39.86 7.20
C ALA A 541 -28.18 -39.82 7.61
N ILE A 542 -28.90 -40.88 7.22
CA ILE A 542 -30.27 -41.16 7.62
C ILE A 542 -30.23 -41.42 9.12
N GLY A 543 -30.91 -40.57 9.88
CA GLY A 543 -31.53 -40.93 11.15
C GLY A 543 -30.59 -41.03 12.35
N GLY A 544 -30.50 -39.95 13.11
CA GLY A 544 -29.99 -39.94 14.47
C GLY A 544 -30.57 -38.76 15.22
N ASP A 545 -31.81 -38.89 15.68
CA ASP A 545 -32.50 -37.92 16.56
C ASP A 545 -31.77 -37.84 17.92
N GLY A 546 -30.62 -37.18 17.94
CA GLY A 546 -29.82 -36.92 19.13
C GLY A 546 -29.79 -35.43 19.44
N ALA A 547 -30.71 -34.99 20.29
CA ALA A 547 -30.84 -33.61 20.72
C ALA A 547 -29.58 -33.10 21.46
N GLY A 548 -29.21 -31.86 21.16
CA GLY A 548 -28.72 -30.91 22.17
C GLY A 548 -27.22 -30.88 22.43
N GLY A 549 -26.45 -30.32 21.49
CA GLY A 549 -25.04 -30.00 21.72
C GLY A 549 -24.47 -29.05 20.68
N ALA A 550 -25.07 -27.87 20.50
CA ALA A 550 -24.45 -26.77 19.77
C ALA A 550 -23.27 -26.24 20.62
N GLY A 551 -22.15 -26.97 20.63
CA GLY A 551 -20.88 -26.41 21.05
C GLY A 551 -20.50 -25.26 20.12
N PRO A 552 -19.84 -24.21 20.62
CA PRO A 552 -19.42 -23.10 19.78
C PRO A 552 -18.52 -23.66 18.68
N ALA A 553 -18.92 -23.45 17.43
CA ALA A 553 -18.08 -23.68 16.28
C ALA A 553 -16.98 -22.61 16.28
N ASP A 554 -16.02 -22.72 17.20
CA ASP A 554 -14.84 -21.85 17.32
C ASP A 554 -13.81 -22.11 16.20
N GLY A 555 -14.28 -22.60 15.04
CA GLY A 555 -13.46 -22.72 13.85
C GLY A 555 -13.23 -21.36 13.24
N ALA A 556 -11.96 -20.99 13.02
CA ALA A 556 -11.56 -19.77 12.34
C ALA A 556 -12.34 -19.62 11.00
N SER A 557 -13.08 -18.53 10.84
CA SER A 557 -14.06 -18.42 9.75
C SER A 557 -13.37 -18.28 8.39
N TRP A 558 -12.14 -17.75 8.37
CA TRP A 558 -11.31 -17.68 7.17
C TRP A 558 -10.97 -19.05 6.57
N LEU A 559 -10.84 -20.11 7.37
CA LEU A 559 -10.58 -21.46 6.85
C LEU A 559 -11.75 -21.98 6.04
N SER A 560 -12.97 -21.62 6.44
CA SER A 560 -14.18 -21.99 5.70
C SER A 560 -14.23 -21.30 4.33
N ALA A 561 -13.69 -20.09 4.21
CA ALA A 561 -13.57 -19.39 2.93
C ALA A 561 -12.56 -20.04 1.97
N LEU A 562 -11.65 -20.87 2.48
CA LEU A 562 -10.68 -21.65 1.70
C LEU A 562 -11.13 -23.07 1.38
N ALA A 563 -12.41 -23.38 1.64
CA ALA A 563 -13.01 -24.64 1.25
C ALA A 563 -12.73 -24.94 -0.23
N PRO A 564 -12.52 -26.22 -0.59
CA PRO A 564 -12.24 -26.60 -1.97
C PRO A 564 -13.38 -26.18 -2.90
N LEU A 565 -13.04 -25.89 -4.16
CA LEU A 565 -14.04 -25.67 -5.21
C LEU A 565 -14.98 -26.89 -5.36
N PRO A 566 -16.24 -26.68 -5.82
CA PRO A 566 -17.19 -27.76 -6.04
C PRO A 566 -16.70 -28.86 -6.98
N ASP A 567 -17.23 -30.06 -6.80
CA ASP A 567 -16.97 -31.23 -7.65
C ASP A 567 -17.22 -30.87 -9.14
N GLY A 568 -16.20 -31.09 -9.99
CA GLY A 568 -16.18 -30.70 -11.40
C GLY A 568 -14.99 -29.82 -11.77
N TRP A 569 -14.39 -29.13 -10.80
CA TRP A 569 -13.03 -28.64 -10.90
C TRP A 569 -12.09 -29.76 -10.47
N ASP A 570 -11.54 -30.52 -11.42
CA ASP A 570 -10.68 -31.68 -11.17
C ASP A 570 -9.29 -31.31 -10.58
N GLY A 571 -9.06 -30.03 -10.24
CA GLY A 571 -7.76 -29.52 -9.78
C GLY A 571 -6.65 -29.66 -10.82
N GLY A 572 -6.99 -30.18 -11.98
CA GLY A 572 -6.12 -30.58 -13.06
C GLY A 572 -6.58 -29.98 -14.36
N GLY A 573 -7.28 -28.82 -14.29
CA GLY A 573 -7.85 -28.09 -15.42
C GLY A 573 -7.01 -28.40 -16.63
N GLY A 574 -7.54 -29.29 -17.48
CA GLY A 574 -6.73 -30.03 -18.44
C GLY A 574 -5.87 -29.09 -19.28
N ALA A 575 -4.97 -29.60 -20.11
CA ALA A 575 -4.09 -28.79 -20.97
C ALA A 575 -4.77 -27.55 -21.63
N ALA A 576 -6.10 -27.62 -21.86
CA ALA A 576 -6.97 -26.49 -22.23
C ALA A 576 -6.91 -25.24 -21.33
N ALA A 577 -6.79 -25.34 -19.99
CA ALA A 577 -6.75 -24.16 -19.11
C ALA A 577 -5.40 -23.42 -19.16
N ALA A 578 -4.29 -24.15 -19.24
CA ALA A 578 -2.97 -23.57 -19.45
C ALA A 578 -2.86 -22.85 -20.81
N SER A 579 -3.64 -23.30 -21.81
CA SER A 579 -3.70 -22.71 -23.16
C SER A 579 -4.26 -21.29 -23.20
N ALA A 580 -5.00 -20.85 -22.18
CA ALA A 580 -5.64 -19.53 -22.17
C ALA A 580 -4.72 -18.39 -21.68
N ALA A 581 -3.62 -18.73 -20.98
CA ALA A 581 -2.72 -17.73 -20.43
C ALA A 581 -1.92 -17.03 -21.55
N LYS A 582 -1.92 -15.70 -21.54
CA LYS A 582 -1.24 -14.88 -22.55
C LYS A 582 0.03 -14.29 -21.96
N PRO A 583 1.22 -14.56 -22.54
CA PRO A 583 2.45 -13.89 -22.13
C PRO A 583 2.32 -12.38 -22.26
N VAL A 584 2.79 -11.66 -21.24
CA VAL A 584 2.88 -10.21 -21.20
C VAL A 584 4.35 -9.83 -21.08
N ALA A 585 4.81 -8.92 -21.93
CA ALA A 585 6.16 -8.39 -21.80
C ALA A 585 6.24 -7.49 -20.55
N PRO A 586 7.11 -7.78 -19.56
CA PRO A 586 7.33 -6.84 -18.47
C PRO A 586 8.06 -5.60 -18.98
N VAL A 587 7.90 -4.47 -18.28
CA VAL A 587 8.57 -3.22 -18.67
C VAL A 587 9.99 -3.23 -18.12
N ALA A 588 10.98 -3.28 -19.01
CA ALA A 588 12.38 -3.24 -18.62
C ALA A 588 12.76 -1.88 -18.03
N VAL A 589 13.58 -1.91 -16.98
CA VAL A 589 14.17 -0.73 -16.33
C VAL A 589 15.69 -0.86 -16.43
N PRO A 590 16.36 -0.01 -17.21
CA PRO A 590 17.79 -0.13 -17.49
C PRO A 590 18.69 0.32 -16.33
N ALA A 591 18.16 1.04 -15.35
CA ALA A 591 18.87 1.47 -14.15
C ALA A 591 17.97 1.29 -12.93
N VAL A 592 18.19 0.22 -12.17
CA VAL A 592 17.45 -0.04 -10.93
C VAL A 592 17.90 0.89 -9.81
N TRP A 593 19.20 1.15 -9.77
CA TRP A 593 19.85 1.97 -8.76
C TRP A 593 20.56 3.14 -9.43
N GLU A 594 20.42 4.32 -8.85
CA GLU A 594 21.06 5.55 -9.33
C GLU A 594 21.67 6.30 -8.14
N PRO A 595 22.80 7.00 -8.32
CA PRO A 595 23.32 7.88 -7.30
C PRO A 595 22.33 9.03 -7.04
N VAL A 596 22.29 9.52 -5.80
CA VAL A 596 21.49 10.69 -5.43
C VAL A 596 22.05 11.96 -6.07
N ASP A 597 23.37 12.04 -6.22
CA ASP A 597 24.07 13.14 -6.90
C ASP A 597 24.69 12.66 -8.22
N GLU A 598 24.56 13.44 -9.29
CA GLU A 598 25.19 13.14 -10.59
C GLU A 598 26.73 13.23 -10.54
N ALA A 599 27.29 13.91 -9.53
CA ALA A 599 28.66 14.42 -9.54
C ALA A 599 29.71 13.50 -8.87
N GLY A 600 29.36 12.29 -8.42
CA GLY A 600 30.28 11.44 -7.67
C GLY A 600 30.24 9.98 -8.09
N SER A 601 31.29 9.51 -8.77
CA SER A 601 31.58 8.07 -8.93
C SER A 601 32.00 7.46 -7.59
N ARG A 602 31.08 7.39 -6.62
CA ARG A 602 31.25 6.54 -5.44
C ARG A 602 30.96 5.10 -5.84
N ALA A 603 31.73 4.16 -5.29
CA ALA A 603 31.40 2.75 -5.41
C ALA A 603 29.96 2.51 -4.92
N ALA A 604 29.22 1.68 -5.65
CA ALA A 604 27.87 1.28 -5.25
C ALA A 604 27.92 0.62 -3.86
N PRO A 605 27.09 1.06 -2.89
CA PRO A 605 27.06 0.47 -1.57
C PRO A 605 26.28 -0.85 -1.59
N SER A 606 26.12 -1.49 -0.43
CA SER A 606 25.11 -2.54 -0.28
C SER A 606 23.72 -1.96 -0.49
N TYR A 607 22.78 -2.79 -0.94
CA TYR A 607 21.41 -2.35 -1.22
C TYR A 607 20.66 -1.87 0.04
N ASP A 608 21.05 -2.34 1.23
CA ASP A 608 20.52 -1.88 2.52
C ASP A 608 20.86 -0.41 2.81
N ALA A 609 21.91 0.12 2.20
CA ALA A 609 22.30 1.53 2.30
C ALA A 609 21.69 2.40 1.17
N CYS A 610 20.90 1.82 0.28
CA CYS A 610 20.22 2.54 -0.78
C CYS A 610 18.81 2.96 -0.33
N PHE A 611 18.37 4.15 -0.75
CA PHE A 611 17.00 4.58 -0.53
C PHE A 611 16.04 3.80 -1.44
N GLN A 612 15.22 2.93 -0.84
CA GLN A 612 14.15 2.20 -1.52
C GLN A 612 12.82 2.96 -1.46
N GLY A 613 12.65 3.73 -0.38
CA GLY A 613 11.65 4.78 -0.21
C GLY A 613 10.28 4.37 0.31
N PHE A 614 10.16 3.16 0.83
CA PHE A 614 8.98 2.67 1.55
C PHE A 614 9.40 1.68 2.62
#